data_AF-A0A8A8DFC3-F1
#
_entry.id   AF-A0A8A8DFC3-F1
#
_cell.length_a   1.000
_cell.length_b   1.000
_cell.length_c   1.000
_cell.angle_alpha   90.00
_cell.angle_beta   90.00
_cell.angle_gamma   90.00
#
_symmetry.space_group_name_H-M   'P 1'
#
loop_
_entity.id
_entity.type
_entity.pdbx_description
1 polymer ?
#
loop_
_entity_poly.entity_id
_entity_poly.type
_entity_poly.pdbx_seq_one_letter_code
_entity_poly.pdbx_strand_id
1 'polypeptide(L)'
;MYPQFVIRAGRPSDADQLTKLAFLSKAHWGYPKEWLDLWHADLTVTPGMIESSIVYVAETEEQIIGFWVKKLLLCIVRPSELHRRQTSQETVEGLRAIA
;
A
#
# COMPACT_ATOMS: atom_id res chain seq x y z
N MET A 1 25.38 -5.81 -14.97
CA MET A 1 24.44 -6.94 -15.07
C MET A 1 23.31 -6.63 -14.11
N TYR A 2 22.09 -6.47 -14.58
CA TYR A 2 20.97 -6.16 -13.68
C TYR A 2 20.64 -7.41 -12.87
N PRO A 3 20.34 -7.27 -11.56
CA PRO A 3 19.91 -8.39 -10.76
C PRO A 3 18.65 -9.00 -11.37
N GLN A 4 18.64 -10.32 -11.51
CA GLN A 4 17.51 -11.04 -12.07
C GLN A 4 16.42 -11.12 -11.00
N PHE A 5 15.23 -10.61 -11.29
CA PHE A 5 14.11 -10.61 -10.35
C PHE A 5 12.86 -11.25 -10.98
N VAL A 6 11.99 -11.78 -10.13
CA VAL A 6 10.68 -12.33 -10.52
C VAL A 6 9.58 -11.48 -9.89
N ILE A 7 8.53 -11.21 -10.66
CA ILE A 7 7.31 -10.58 -10.14
C ILE A 7 6.31 -11.67 -9.79
N ARG A 8 5.81 -11.67 -8.55
CA ARG A 8 4.75 -12.57 -8.09
C ARG A 8 3.64 -11.83 -7.35
N ALA A 9 2.51 -12.49 -7.17
CA ALA A 9 1.47 -11.99 -6.28
C ALA A 9 1.99 -11.90 -4.83
N GLY A 10 1.62 -10.82 -4.16
CA GLY A 10 1.88 -10.63 -2.73
C GLY A 10 1.05 -11.58 -1.88
N ARG A 11 1.61 -12.03 -0.77
CA ARG A 11 0.98 -12.93 0.21
C ARG A 11 0.76 -12.17 1.52
N PRO A 12 -0.25 -12.54 2.32
CA PRO A 12 -0.46 -11.92 3.62
C PRO A 12 0.78 -12.00 4.54
N SER A 13 1.60 -13.03 4.40
CA SER A 13 2.87 -13.22 5.10
C SER A 13 3.96 -12.21 4.72
N ASP A 14 3.84 -11.54 3.58
CA ASP A 14 4.82 -10.55 3.12
C ASP A 14 4.66 -9.20 3.84
N ALA A 15 3.54 -8.99 4.56
CA ALA A 15 3.14 -7.71 5.15
C ALA A 15 4.24 -7.01 5.95
N ASP A 16 4.96 -7.74 6.81
CA ASP A 16 6.05 -7.17 7.62
C ASP A 16 7.23 -6.70 6.75
N GLN A 17 7.55 -7.46 5.69
CA GLN A 17 8.64 -7.12 4.77
C GLN A 17 8.25 -5.93 3.88
N LEU A 18 7.00 -5.88 3.41
CA LEU A 18 6.48 -4.75 2.64
C LEU A 18 6.45 -3.46 3.46
N THR A 19 6.06 -3.55 4.73
CA THR A 19 6.10 -2.44 5.67
C THR A 19 7.52 -1.89 5.80
N LYS A 20 8.50 -2.76 6.07
CA LYS A 20 9.92 -2.35 6.16
C LYS A 20 10.41 -1.68 4.88
N LEU A 21 10.06 -2.23 3.71
CA LEU A 21 10.38 -1.64 2.40
C LEU A 21 9.74 -0.26 2.20
N ALA A 22 8.49 -0.07 2.62
CA ALA A 22 7.80 1.22 2.53
C ALA A 22 8.54 2.29 3.34
N PHE A 23 8.92 1.98 4.58
CA PHE A 23 9.71 2.87 5.42
C PHE A 23 11.09 3.17 4.82
N LEU A 24 11.83 2.15 4.40
CA LEU A 24 13.15 2.33 3.79
C LEU A 24 13.09 3.18 2.52
N SER A 25 12.10 2.92 1.67
CA SER A 25 11.86 3.67 0.44
C SER A 25 11.57 5.13 0.74
N LYS A 26 10.69 5.43 1.70
CA LYS A 26 10.37 6.81 2.08
C LYS A 26 11.50 7.52 2.82
N ALA A 27 12.25 6.82 3.67
CA ALA A 27 13.42 7.39 4.36
C ALA A 27 14.52 7.82 3.39
N HIS A 28 14.68 7.12 2.26
CA HIS A 28 15.67 7.46 1.23
C HIS A 28 15.48 8.87 0.64
N TRP A 29 14.28 9.46 0.73
CA TRP A 29 14.01 10.82 0.24
C TRP A 29 14.52 11.92 1.18
N GLY A 30 15.13 11.57 2.31
CA GLY A 30 15.72 12.53 3.24
C GLY A 30 14.70 13.28 4.11
N TYR A 31 13.50 12.71 4.31
CA TYR A 31 12.52 13.29 5.22
C TYR A 31 13.03 13.23 6.67
N PRO A 32 12.73 14.26 7.49
CA PRO A 32 13.00 14.22 8.92
C PRO A 32 12.35 13.00 9.57
N LYS A 33 13.01 12.42 10.57
CA LYS A 33 12.52 11.20 11.25
C LYS A 33 11.14 11.42 11.86
N GLU A 34 10.88 12.62 12.37
CA GLU A 34 9.60 12.99 12.97
C GLU A 34 8.43 12.85 11.98
N TRP A 35 8.68 13.05 10.68
CA TRP A 35 7.66 12.89 9.65
C TRP A 35 7.43 11.42 9.31
N LEU A 36 8.49 10.61 9.31
CA LEU A 36 8.36 9.17 9.14
C LEU A 36 7.59 8.54 10.31
N ASP A 37 7.77 9.06 11.52
CA ASP A 37 7.03 8.62 12.71
C ASP A 37 5.53 8.97 12.59
N LEU A 38 5.19 10.14 12.02
CA LEU A 38 3.80 10.51 11.74
C LEU A 38 3.15 9.60 10.69
N TRP A 39 3.91 9.16 9.69
CA TRP A 39 3.44 8.27 8.64
C TRP A 39 3.49 6.79 9.02
N HIS A 40 3.78 6.46 10.28
CA HIS A 40 3.97 5.08 10.67
C HIS A 40 2.73 4.23 10.37
N ALA A 41 1.53 4.76 10.65
CA ALA A 41 0.28 4.07 10.36
C ALA A 41 0.05 3.89 8.85
N ASP A 42 0.34 4.92 8.04
CA ASP A 42 0.11 4.91 6.59
C ASP A 42 1.09 4.02 5.83
N LEU A 43 2.30 3.84 6.37
CA LEU A 43 3.34 2.98 5.80
C LEU A 43 3.24 1.52 6.27
N THR A 44 2.38 1.24 7.26
CA THR A 44 2.15 -0.12 7.76
C THR A 44 1.24 -0.89 6.80
N VAL A 45 1.80 -1.89 6.14
CA VAL A 45 1.04 -2.83 5.31
C VAL A 45 0.56 -3.96 6.21
N THR A 46 -0.76 -4.19 6.23
CA THR A 46 -1.35 -5.28 7.01
C THR A 46 -1.70 -6.48 6.13
N PRO A 47 -1.76 -7.70 6.70
CA PRO A 47 -2.22 -8.89 5.97
C PRO A 47 -3.59 -8.68 5.29
N GLY A 48 -4.56 -8.07 5.99
CA GLY A 48 -5.88 -7.80 5.45
C GLY A 48 -5.89 -6.77 4.31
N MET A 49 -4.93 -5.83 4.27
CA MET A 49 -4.76 -4.95 3.11
C MET A 49 -4.31 -5.73 1.88
N ILE A 50 -3.45 -6.74 2.05
CA ILE A 50 -2.97 -7.58 0.95
C ILE A 50 -4.11 -8.43 0.39
N GLU A 51 -4.93 -9.02 1.26
CA GLU A 51 -6.08 -9.84 0.86
C GLU A 51 -7.17 -9.03 0.14
N SER A 52 -7.35 -7.76 0.51
CA SER A 52 -8.37 -6.87 -0.06
C SER A 52 -7.88 -6.01 -1.24
N SER A 53 -6.65 -6.22 -1.71
CA SER A 53 -6.00 -5.41 -2.74
C SER A 53 -5.35 -6.25 -3.83
N ILE A 54 -5.03 -5.64 -4.96
CA ILE A 54 -4.09 -6.23 -5.92
C ILE A 54 -2.69 -5.88 -5.43
N VAL A 55 -1.91 -6.89 -5.08
CA VAL A 55 -0.53 -6.73 -4.60
C VAL A 55 0.40 -7.55 -5.46
N TYR A 56 1.44 -6.90 -5.98
CA TYR A 56 2.57 -7.55 -6.65
C TYR A 56 3.86 -7.20 -5.94
N VAL A 57 4.76 -8.18 -5.86
CA VAL A 57 6.08 -8.03 -5.27
C VAL A 57 7.14 -8.45 -6.28
N ALA A 58 8.27 -7.74 -6.28
CA ALA A 58 9.47 -8.12 -7.01
C ALA A 58 10.44 -8.79 -6.03
N GLU A 59 10.92 -9.98 -6.37
CA GLU A 59 11.76 -10.82 -5.52
C GLU A 59 13.04 -11.24 -6.24
N THR A 60 14.16 -11.20 -5.52
CA THR A 60 15.49 -11.68 -5.94
C THR A 60 16.05 -12.56 -4.84
N GLU A 61 16.50 -13.78 -5.14
CA GLU A 61 17.20 -14.65 -4.15
C GLU A 61 16.49 -14.69 -2.77
N GLU A 62 15.16 -14.90 -2.77
CA GLU A 62 14.29 -14.95 -1.58
C GLU A 62 14.05 -13.62 -0.84
N GLN A 63 14.57 -12.52 -1.37
CA GLN A 63 14.36 -11.19 -0.81
C GLN A 63 13.42 -10.35 -1.68
N ILE A 64 12.37 -9.81 -1.07
CA ILE A 64 11.54 -8.80 -1.73
C ILE A 64 12.36 -7.51 -1.85
N ILE A 65 12.45 -6.97 -3.06
CA ILE A 65 13.18 -5.74 -3.39
C ILE A 65 12.27 -4.58 -3.77
N GLY A 66 10.98 -4.85 -3.97
CA GLY A 66 9.99 -3.84 -4.31
C GLY A 66 8.59 -4.42 -4.33
N PHE A 67 7.60 -3.53 -4.26
CA PHE A 67 6.20 -3.94 -4.31
C PHE A 67 5.31 -2.84 -4.88
N TRP A 68 4.13 -3.23 -5.32
CA TRP A 68 3.08 -2.33 -5.79
C TRP A 68 1.74 -2.82 -5.25
N VAL A 69 0.96 -1.90 -4.68
CA VAL A 69 -0.35 -2.17 -4.07
C VAL A 69 -1.39 -1.26 -4.70
N LYS A 70 -2.51 -1.83 -5.10
CA LYS A 70 -3.70 -1.10 -5.53
C LYS A 70 -4.92 -1.65 -4.79
N LYS A 71 -5.49 -0.81 -3.92
CA LYS A 71 -6.77 -1.11 -3.28
C LYS A 71 -7.86 -1.24 -4.33
N LEU A 72 -8.62 -2.35 -4.31
CA LEU A 72 -9.83 -2.43 -5.12
C LEU A 72 -10.89 -1.55 -4.48
N LEU A 73 -11.35 -0.54 -5.19
CA LEU A 73 -12.67 0.02 -4.92
C LEU A 73 -13.70 -0.91 -5.57
N LEU A 74 -14.21 -1.85 -4.78
CA LEU A 74 -15.40 -2.62 -5.17
C LEU A 74 -16.61 -1.69 -5.12
N CYS A 75 -16.87 -1.01 -6.24
CA CYS A 75 -18.14 -0.38 -6.53
C CYS A 75 -19.14 -1.46 -6.96
N ILE A 76 -19.48 -2.38 -6.06
CA ILE A 76 -20.64 -3.29 -6.23
C ILE A 76 -21.51 -3.14 -5.00
N VAL A 77 -22.03 -1.92 -4.79
CA VAL A 77 -23.26 -1.72 -4.03
C VAL A 77 -24.37 -1.68 -5.08
N ARG A 78 -25.36 -2.58 -4.95
CA ARG A 78 -26.57 -2.58 -5.81
C ARG A 78 -27.17 -1.16 -5.85
N PRO A 79 -27.64 -0.65 -7.00
CA PRO A 79 -28.22 0.69 -7.12
C PRO A 79 -29.42 0.99 -6.21
N SER A 80 -30.02 -0.02 -5.54
CA SER A 80 -31.23 0.14 -4.73
C SER A 80 -31.03 0.78 -3.35
N GLU A 81 -29.79 1.01 -2.89
CA GLU A 81 -29.50 1.54 -1.54
C GLU A 81 -29.04 3.02 -1.54
N LEU A 82 -29.13 3.73 -2.68
CA LEU A 82 -28.55 5.08 -2.83
C LEU A 82 -29.25 6.20 -2.04
N HIS A 83 -30.34 5.92 -1.31
CA HIS A 83 -31.21 6.98 -0.76
C HIS A 83 -30.92 7.44 0.68
N ARG A 84 -29.81 7.06 1.33
CA ARG A 84 -29.60 7.49 2.73
C ARG A 84 -28.22 7.97 3.18
N ARG A 85 -27.22 8.16 2.31
CA ARG A 85 -25.95 8.74 2.77
C ARG A 85 -25.36 9.73 1.77
N GLN A 86 -26.01 10.88 1.67
CA GLN A 86 -25.34 12.14 1.38
C GLN A 86 -25.60 13.08 2.57
N THR A 87 -24.60 13.90 2.91
CA THR A 87 -24.34 14.52 4.23
C THR A 87 -23.59 13.53 5.16
N SER A 88 -22.28 13.62 5.39
CA SER A 88 -21.43 14.80 5.56
C SER A 88 -20.00 14.54 5.06
N GLN A 89 -19.44 15.61 4.51
CA GLN A 89 -18.04 15.87 4.13
C GLN A 89 -16.97 15.00 4.83
N GLU A 90 -16.15 14.29 4.04
CA GLU A 90 -14.67 14.33 4.07
C GLU A 90 -14.12 13.44 2.95
N THR A 91 -14.33 13.89 1.71
CA THR A 91 -13.70 13.33 0.49
C THR A 91 -12.82 14.41 -0.12
N VAL A 92 -11.74 14.83 0.56
CA VAL A 92 -10.62 15.55 -0.08
C VAL A 92 -9.31 15.36 0.71
N GLU A 93 -8.83 14.12 0.91
CA GLU A 93 -7.37 13.87 1.09
C GLU A 93 -6.97 12.58 0.35
N GLY A 94 -7.51 12.41 -0.85
CA GLY A 94 -6.97 11.47 -1.83
C GLY A 94 -5.79 12.12 -2.55
N LEU A 95 -4.67 11.40 -2.59
CA LEU A 95 -3.45 11.71 -3.35
C LEU A 95 -2.60 12.89 -2.83
N ARG A 96 -1.83 12.64 -1.78
CA ARG A 96 -0.49 13.23 -1.66
C ARG A 96 0.58 12.15 -1.61
N ALA A 97 1.21 11.98 -2.78
CA ALA A 97 2.59 11.56 -2.98
C ALA A 97 3.01 10.14 -2.52
N ILE A 98 2.59 9.14 -3.28
CA ILE A 98 3.57 8.19 -3.84
C ILE A 98 4.26 8.93 -4.99
N ALA A 99 5.23 9.77 -4.61
CA ALA A 99 6.42 10.05 -5.41
C ALA A 99 7.56 9.35 -4.67
#